data_AF-W4MER8-F1
#
_entry.id   AF-W4MER8-F1
#
_cell.length_a   1.000
_cell.length_b   1.000
_cell.length_c   1.000
_cell.angle_alpha   90.00
_cell.angle_beta   90.00
_cell.angle_gamma   90.00
#
_symmetry.space_group_name_H-M   'P 1'
#
loop_
_entity.id
_entity.type
_entity.pdbx_description
1 polymer ?
#
loop_
_entity_poly.entity_id
_entity_poly.type
_entity_poly.pdbx_seq_one_letter_code
_entity_poly.pdbx_strand_id
1 'polypeptide(L)'
;MAASGEESTHSNEVSAYLDVDTDGDGLSDREESQYGTDPHRADTDGDGINDGQELAFWKDQWNKDADGDGQINLLDRDSDDDGFADGAEKDDGTNPLDSDSFPKPSPSVPDLLPVVAIEASDANKQNVPENAIDGELQTRWAAQGDGQWMMFDIGTFATVNEVAIAWFKGDTRKASFTLDVSVDGKDWKEVFSGDSSGKTQDFESYTFSDITARYVRFTGYGKFIQ
;
A
#
# COMPACT_ATOMS: atom_id res chain seq x y z
N MET A 1 -38.02 -26.01 -67.94
CA MET A 1 -39.21 -26.06 -67.06
C MET A 1 -38.79 -26.86 -65.83
N ALA A 2 -38.32 -26.17 -64.79
CA ALA A 2 -39.04 -25.93 -63.51
C ALA A 2 -39.11 -27.22 -62.68
N ALA A 3 -38.29 -27.42 -61.62
CA ALA A 3 -38.17 -26.76 -60.31
C ALA A 3 -38.96 -27.48 -59.21
N SER A 4 -38.36 -27.52 -58.01
CA SER A 4 -38.88 -27.80 -56.65
C SER A 4 -38.33 -29.10 -56.02
N GLY A 5 -37.65 -29.10 -54.87
CA GLY A 5 -37.25 -28.03 -53.97
C GLY A 5 -36.34 -28.66 -52.90
N GLU A 6 -35.17 -28.07 -52.67
CA GLU A 6 -34.32 -28.42 -51.54
C GLU A 6 -34.73 -27.53 -50.37
N GLU A 7 -35.42 -28.11 -49.38
CA GLU A 7 -35.65 -27.48 -48.10
C GLU A 7 -34.39 -27.70 -47.24
N SER A 8 -33.46 -26.76 -47.32
CA SER A 8 -32.30 -26.70 -46.43
C SER A 8 -32.76 -26.16 -45.07
N THR A 9 -32.99 -27.05 -44.12
CA THR A 9 -33.14 -26.68 -42.71
C THR A 9 -31.75 -26.41 -42.13
N HIS A 10 -31.20 -25.22 -42.40
CA HIS A 10 -30.05 -24.67 -41.67
C HIS A 10 -30.50 -23.50 -40.82
N SER A 11 -31.11 -23.81 -39.68
CA SER A 11 -31.37 -22.80 -38.66
C SER A 11 -31.47 -23.45 -37.30
N ASN A 12 -30.35 -23.99 -36.79
CA ASN A 12 -30.24 -24.28 -35.37
C ASN A 12 -28.82 -24.40 -34.80
N GLU A 13 -27.81 -23.69 -35.34
CA GLU A 13 -26.41 -23.80 -34.88
C GLU A 13 -25.66 -22.45 -34.97
N VAL A 14 -26.27 -21.31 -34.60
CA VAL A 14 -25.53 -20.01 -34.59
C VAL A 14 -25.91 -19.01 -33.49
N SER A 15 -26.66 -19.40 -32.47
CA SER A 15 -27.12 -18.47 -31.41
C SER A 15 -26.36 -18.64 -30.08
N ALA A 16 -25.06 -18.93 -30.15
CA ALA A 16 -24.13 -18.92 -29.01
C ALA A 16 -22.79 -18.32 -29.45
N TYR A 17 -22.86 -17.15 -30.10
CA TYR A 17 -21.70 -16.28 -30.24
C TYR A 17 -21.31 -15.91 -28.80
N LEU A 18 -20.17 -16.42 -28.34
CA LEU A 18 -19.55 -16.01 -27.09
C LEU A 18 -19.52 -14.48 -27.11
N ASP A 19 -20.30 -13.84 -26.26
CA ASP A 19 -20.05 -12.44 -25.95
C ASP A 19 -18.68 -12.47 -25.27
N VAL A 20 -17.68 -11.91 -25.96
CA VAL A 20 -16.31 -11.96 -25.51
C VAL A 20 -16.20 -11.06 -24.28
N ASP A 21 -15.49 -11.53 -23.28
CA ASP A 21 -15.11 -10.81 -22.07
C ASP A 21 -13.59 -10.69 -22.18
N THR A 22 -13.15 -9.53 -22.66
CA THR A 22 -11.77 -9.34 -23.12
C THR A 22 -10.77 -9.20 -21.97
N ASP A 23 -11.18 -8.64 -20.83
CA ASP A 23 -10.32 -8.45 -19.65
C ASP A 23 -10.63 -9.41 -18.48
N GLY A 24 -11.71 -10.17 -18.55
CA GLY A 24 -12.04 -11.26 -17.64
C GLY A 24 -12.68 -10.80 -16.34
N ASP A 25 -13.33 -9.63 -16.32
CA ASP A 25 -13.90 -9.04 -15.11
C ASP A 25 -15.31 -9.56 -14.77
N GLY A 26 -15.95 -10.24 -15.73
CA GLY A 26 -17.29 -10.81 -15.63
C GLY A 26 -18.36 -10.10 -16.46
N LEU A 27 -18.00 -9.03 -17.20
CA LEU A 27 -18.82 -8.36 -18.20
C LEU A 27 -18.32 -8.71 -19.61
N SER A 28 -19.25 -8.80 -20.55
CA SER A 28 -18.86 -8.90 -21.96
C SER A 28 -18.55 -7.53 -22.56
N ASP A 29 -17.70 -7.48 -23.59
CA ASP A 29 -17.36 -6.26 -24.36
C ASP A 29 -18.61 -5.47 -24.79
N ARG A 30 -19.72 -6.18 -25.04
CA ARG A 30 -21.01 -5.60 -25.40
C ARG A 30 -21.75 -4.97 -24.23
N GLU A 31 -21.66 -5.57 -23.04
CA GLU A 31 -22.21 -5.02 -21.80
C GLU A 31 -21.42 -3.81 -21.36
N GLU A 32 -20.09 -3.88 -21.43
CA GLU A 32 -19.20 -2.76 -21.10
C GLU A 32 -19.48 -1.54 -21.97
N SER A 33 -19.65 -1.74 -23.28
CA SER A 33 -20.07 -0.65 -24.18
C SER A 33 -21.45 -0.07 -23.83
N GLN A 34 -22.34 -0.79 -23.14
CA GLN A 34 -23.64 -0.26 -22.69
C GLN A 34 -23.51 0.52 -21.38
N TYR A 35 -22.62 0.09 -20.49
CA TYR A 35 -22.39 0.70 -19.19
C TYR A 35 -21.39 1.88 -19.25
N GLY A 36 -20.58 1.94 -20.32
CA GLY A 36 -19.59 2.99 -20.53
C GLY A 36 -18.18 2.63 -20.05
N THR A 37 -17.96 1.36 -19.67
CA THR A 37 -16.68 0.83 -19.20
C THR A 37 -15.77 0.41 -20.36
N ASP A 38 -14.49 0.13 -20.11
CA ASP A 38 -13.47 -0.18 -21.11
C ASP A 38 -13.21 -1.69 -21.23
N PRO A 39 -13.56 -2.35 -22.36
CA PRO A 39 -13.39 -3.80 -22.54
C PRO A 39 -12.00 -4.38 -22.38
N HIS A 40 -10.98 -3.54 -22.25
CA HIS A 40 -9.60 -3.98 -22.11
C HIS A 40 -9.06 -3.69 -20.71
N ARG A 41 -9.92 -3.25 -19.78
CA ARG A 41 -9.57 -2.83 -18.43
C ARG A 41 -10.67 -3.26 -17.47
N ALA A 42 -10.39 -4.36 -16.76
CA ALA A 42 -11.31 -4.93 -15.78
C ALA A 42 -11.79 -3.93 -14.71
N ASP A 43 -11.03 -2.86 -14.47
CA ASP A 43 -11.32 -1.79 -13.52
C ASP A 43 -11.13 -0.47 -14.29
N THR A 44 -12.24 0.12 -14.74
CA THR A 44 -12.24 1.25 -15.67
C THR A 44 -11.78 2.55 -15.02
N ASP A 45 -12.19 2.85 -13.80
CA ASP A 45 -11.86 4.09 -13.07
C ASP A 45 -10.62 3.96 -12.17
N GLY A 46 -10.18 2.74 -11.87
CA GLY A 46 -8.96 2.43 -11.14
C GLY A 46 -9.10 2.55 -9.62
N ASP A 47 -10.29 2.30 -9.06
CA ASP A 47 -10.57 2.39 -7.62
C ASP A 47 -10.20 1.11 -6.84
N GLY A 48 -9.96 -0.01 -7.56
CA GLY A 48 -9.64 -1.32 -7.01
C GLY A 48 -10.79 -2.32 -6.99
N ILE A 49 -11.98 -1.95 -7.45
CA ILE A 49 -13.11 -2.83 -7.76
C ILE A 49 -13.14 -3.02 -9.28
N ASN A 50 -13.52 -4.21 -9.74
CA ASN A 50 -13.69 -4.45 -11.16
C ASN A 50 -15.13 -4.11 -11.61
N ASP A 51 -15.34 -3.73 -12.86
CA ASP A 51 -16.61 -3.16 -13.36
C ASP A 51 -17.80 -4.12 -13.11
N GLY A 52 -17.57 -5.43 -13.31
CA GLY A 52 -18.53 -6.49 -13.01
C GLY A 52 -18.90 -6.61 -11.53
N GLN A 53 -17.95 -6.41 -10.62
CA GLN A 53 -18.20 -6.39 -9.17
C GLN A 53 -18.93 -5.12 -8.74
N GLU A 54 -18.61 -3.97 -9.32
CA GLU A 54 -19.28 -2.70 -9.05
C GLU A 54 -20.76 -2.80 -9.40
N LEU A 55 -21.10 -3.30 -10.59
CA LEU A 55 -22.50 -3.53 -10.98
C LEU A 55 -23.24 -4.47 -10.01
N ALA A 56 -22.59 -5.53 -9.56
CA ALA A 56 -23.17 -6.46 -8.58
C ALA A 56 -23.37 -5.83 -7.20
N PHE A 57 -22.45 -4.94 -6.80
CA PHE A 57 -22.48 -4.22 -5.53
C PHE A 57 -23.54 -3.12 -5.53
N TRP A 58 -23.52 -2.24 -6.54
CA TRP A 58 -24.36 -1.05 -6.60
C TRP A 58 -25.76 -1.26 -7.16
N LYS A 59 -25.99 -2.30 -7.96
CA LYS A 59 -27.32 -2.72 -8.47
C LYS A 59 -28.12 -1.63 -9.20
N ASP A 60 -28.87 -0.80 -8.49
CA ASP A 60 -29.68 0.29 -9.03
C ASP A 60 -29.04 1.67 -8.82
N GLN A 61 -27.88 1.72 -8.15
CA GLN A 61 -27.11 2.94 -7.90
C GLN A 61 -25.98 3.16 -8.90
N TRP A 62 -25.59 2.16 -9.71
CA TRP A 62 -24.38 2.24 -10.56
C TRP A 62 -24.34 3.45 -11.51
N ASN A 63 -25.50 3.94 -11.95
CA ASN A 63 -25.63 5.06 -12.88
C ASN A 63 -26.01 6.38 -12.19
N LYS A 64 -25.91 6.44 -10.87
CA LYS A 64 -26.06 7.69 -10.13
C LYS A 64 -24.77 8.47 -10.17
N ASP A 65 -24.90 9.73 -9.85
CA ASP A 65 -23.86 10.74 -9.71
C ASP A 65 -24.03 11.20 -8.25
N ALA A 66 -23.29 10.57 -7.34
CA ALA A 66 -23.56 10.66 -5.90
C ALA A 66 -23.07 11.99 -5.30
N ASP A 67 -21.97 12.54 -5.80
CA ASP A 67 -21.40 13.82 -5.40
C ASP A 67 -21.83 15.00 -6.30
N GLY A 68 -22.30 14.73 -7.52
CA GLY A 68 -22.73 15.74 -8.49
C GLY A 68 -21.60 16.30 -9.37
N ASP A 69 -20.46 15.61 -9.51
CA ASP A 69 -19.33 16.05 -10.33
C ASP A 69 -19.54 15.81 -11.84
N GLY A 70 -20.53 14.98 -12.19
CA GLY A 70 -20.91 14.64 -13.55
C GLY A 70 -20.33 13.32 -14.07
N GLN A 71 -19.65 12.55 -13.21
CA GLN A 71 -19.35 11.14 -13.41
C GLN A 71 -20.48 10.30 -12.79
N ILE A 72 -20.63 9.06 -13.25
CA ILE A 72 -21.53 8.11 -12.59
C ILE A 72 -20.68 7.21 -11.71
N ASN A 73 -21.24 6.67 -10.63
CA ASN A 73 -20.51 5.84 -9.69
C ASN A 73 -19.66 4.76 -10.40
N LEU A 74 -20.20 4.06 -11.41
CA LEU A 74 -19.47 3.04 -12.22
C LEU A 74 -18.21 3.54 -12.94
N LEU A 75 -18.03 4.84 -13.07
CA LEU A 75 -16.91 5.45 -13.77
C LEU A 75 -16.22 6.49 -12.89
N ASP A 76 -16.51 6.46 -11.59
CA ASP A 76 -16.02 7.44 -10.65
C ASP A 76 -15.27 6.76 -9.52
N ARG A 77 -14.01 7.15 -9.38
CA ARG A 77 -13.09 6.49 -8.48
C ARG A 77 -13.42 6.75 -7.00
N ASP A 78 -14.13 7.83 -6.70
CA ASP A 78 -14.44 8.36 -5.36
C ASP A 78 -15.85 8.97 -5.42
N SER A 79 -16.88 8.12 -5.38
CA SER A 79 -18.27 8.47 -5.73
C SER A 79 -18.90 9.53 -4.82
N ASP A 80 -18.37 9.77 -3.61
CA ASP A 80 -18.86 10.79 -2.69
C ASP A 80 -17.87 11.93 -2.40
N ASP A 81 -16.73 11.91 -3.09
CA ASP A 81 -15.70 12.96 -3.15
C ASP A 81 -15.13 13.32 -1.76
N ASP A 82 -15.06 12.33 -0.86
CA ASP A 82 -14.58 12.48 0.51
C ASP A 82 -13.06 12.28 0.65
N GLY A 83 -12.42 11.83 -0.42
CA GLY A 83 -10.98 11.60 -0.54
C GLY A 83 -10.56 10.14 -0.40
N PHE A 84 -11.50 9.20 -0.26
CA PHE A 84 -11.25 7.76 -0.29
C PHE A 84 -11.88 7.12 -1.54
N ALA A 85 -11.14 6.22 -2.18
CA ALA A 85 -11.67 5.54 -3.35
C ALA A 85 -12.70 4.46 -2.95
N ASP A 86 -13.71 4.23 -3.77
CA ASP A 86 -14.83 3.34 -3.45
C ASP A 86 -14.37 1.90 -3.12
N GLY A 87 -13.35 1.42 -3.82
CA GLY A 87 -12.69 0.14 -3.54
C GLY A 87 -12.05 0.06 -2.17
N ALA A 88 -11.41 1.13 -1.70
CA ALA A 88 -10.80 1.17 -0.37
C ALA A 88 -11.87 1.11 0.73
N GLU A 89 -13.00 1.77 0.51
CA GLU A 89 -14.13 1.76 1.42
C GLU A 89 -14.85 0.43 1.45
N LYS A 90 -15.15 -0.14 0.28
CA LYS A 90 -15.76 -1.47 0.17
C LYS A 90 -14.90 -2.54 0.85
N ASP A 91 -13.58 -2.46 0.73
CA ASP A 91 -12.65 -3.38 1.36
C ASP A 91 -12.64 -3.27 2.91
N ASP A 92 -12.81 -2.07 3.48
CA ASP A 92 -12.99 -1.89 4.94
C ASP A 92 -14.45 -2.07 5.41
N GLY A 93 -15.37 -2.27 4.47
CA GLY A 93 -16.80 -2.45 4.72
C GLY A 93 -17.53 -1.17 5.11
N THR A 94 -17.06 -0.02 4.60
CA THR A 94 -17.74 1.28 4.70
C THR A 94 -18.58 1.55 3.44
N ASN A 95 -19.24 2.70 3.38
CA ASN A 95 -20.23 3.01 2.36
C ASN A 95 -19.72 4.07 1.38
N PRO A 96 -19.37 3.69 0.12
CA PRO A 96 -18.80 4.61 -0.87
C PRO A 96 -19.70 5.74 -1.40
N LEU A 97 -20.90 5.87 -0.84
CA LEU A 97 -21.92 6.84 -1.28
C LEU A 97 -22.33 7.77 -0.13
N ASP A 98 -21.53 7.84 0.92
CA ASP A 98 -21.79 8.59 2.14
C ASP A 98 -20.49 9.23 2.65
N SER A 99 -20.29 10.49 2.28
CA SER A 99 -19.10 11.31 2.64
C SER A 99 -18.77 11.45 4.14
N ASP A 100 -19.60 10.88 5.03
CA ASP A 100 -19.34 10.77 6.47
C ASP A 100 -18.90 9.34 6.89
N SER A 101 -18.68 8.43 5.93
CA SER A 101 -18.46 6.99 6.09
C SER A 101 -17.04 6.55 5.69
N PHE A 102 -16.03 7.11 6.35
CA PHE A 102 -14.64 6.80 6.03
C PHE A 102 -14.23 5.36 6.36
N PRO A 103 -13.37 4.74 5.53
CA PRO A 103 -12.71 3.51 5.90
C PRO A 103 -11.92 3.75 7.18
N LYS A 104 -11.90 2.76 8.08
CA LYS A 104 -10.97 2.78 9.20
C LYS A 104 -9.58 3.01 8.62
N PRO A 105 -8.73 3.83 9.25
CA PRO A 105 -7.34 3.96 8.83
C PRO A 105 -6.74 2.55 8.75
N SER A 106 -6.54 2.07 7.53
CA SER A 106 -5.96 0.75 7.27
C SER A 106 -4.50 0.83 7.71
N PRO A 107 -4.00 -0.03 8.60
CA PRO A 107 -2.60 0.00 9.03
C PRO A 107 -1.67 -0.60 7.96
N SER A 108 -1.84 -0.24 6.68
CA SER A 108 -1.20 -0.90 5.54
C SER A 108 -0.01 -0.16 4.93
N VAL A 109 0.34 1.01 5.46
CA VAL A 109 1.72 1.46 5.64
C VAL A 109 1.71 2.09 7.04
N PRO A 110 2.58 1.71 8.00
CA PRO A 110 2.69 2.52 9.21
C PRO A 110 2.96 3.94 8.73
N ASP A 111 2.12 4.93 9.08
CA ASP A 111 2.26 6.34 8.67
C ASP A 111 3.74 6.69 8.74
N LEU A 112 4.43 6.67 7.59
CA LEU A 112 5.88 6.72 7.58
C LEU A 112 6.23 8.14 7.96
N LEU A 113 6.60 8.28 9.23
CA LEU A 113 6.95 9.58 9.77
C LEU A 113 8.13 10.12 8.97
N PRO A 114 8.06 11.36 8.47
CA PRO A 114 9.15 11.92 7.68
C PRO A 114 10.41 11.98 8.54
N VAL A 115 11.57 11.78 7.94
CA VAL A 115 12.86 12.08 8.58
C VAL A 115 13.41 13.35 7.94
N VAL A 116 13.36 14.48 8.66
CA VAL A 116 13.79 15.78 8.14
C VAL A 116 15.27 16.04 8.36
N ALA A 117 15.89 15.34 9.32
CA ALA A 117 17.32 15.40 9.56
C ALA A 117 17.81 14.09 10.17
N ILE A 118 19.07 13.77 9.90
CA ILE A 118 19.75 12.59 10.46
C ILE A 118 21.13 12.98 10.98
N GLU A 119 21.51 12.42 12.11
CA GLU A 119 22.83 12.59 12.72
C GLU A 119 23.33 11.23 13.18
N ALA A 120 24.63 10.99 13.08
CA ALA A 120 25.23 9.76 13.60
C ALA A 120 26.50 10.08 14.39
N SER A 121 26.82 9.20 15.35
CA SER A 121 28.02 9.31 16.18
C SER A 121 29.32 9.20 15.39
N ASP A 122 29.31 8.38 14.34
CA ASP A 122 30.42 8.15 13.44
C ASP A 122 29.90 7.60 12.09
N ALA A 123 30.71 7.68 11.05
CA ALA A 123 30.44 7.08 9.76
C ALA A 123 31.74 6.93 8.97
N ASN A 124 31.84 5.86 8.17
CA ASN A 124 32.89 5.81 7.16
C ASN A 124 32.50 6.57 5.89
N LYS A 125 33.50 7.01 5.11
CA LYS A 125 33.31 7.88 3.94
C LYS A 125 32.35 7.35 2.86
N GLN A 126 32.11 6.04 2.81
CA GLN A 126 31.27 5.42 1.78
C GLN A 126 29.86 5.10 2.31
N ASN A 127 29.70 5.00 3.63
CA ASN A 127 28.49 4.52 4.28
C ASN A 127 28.05 5.55 5.32
N VAL A 128 27.52 6.66 4.82
CA VAL A 128 27.06 7.83 5.58
C VAL A 128 25.65 7.61 6.12
N PRO A 129 25.19 8.34 7.16
CA PRO A 129 23.86 8.13 7.75
C PRO A 129 22.71 8.30 6.75
N GLU A 130 22.82 9.21 5.78
CA GLU A 130 21.78 9.48 4.78
C GLU A 130 21.41 8.25 3.95
N ASN A 131 22.35 7.33 3.77
CA ASN A 131 22.11 6.05 3.09
C ASN A 131 21.13 5.13 3.84
N ALA A 132 20.76 5.43 5.08
CA ALA A 132 19.77 4.65 5.82
C ALA A 132 18.32 5.09 5.53
N ILE A 133 18.14 6.22 4.84
CA ILE A 133 16.84 6.85 4.57
C ILE A 133 16.65 7.21 3.09
N ASP A 134 17.53 6.75 2.21
CA ASP A 134 17.49 7.04 0.77
C ASP A 134 16.56 6.11 -0.03
N GLY A 135 15.96 5.11 0.64
CA GLY A 135 15.07 4.12 0.03
C GLY A 135 15.80 2.98 -0.70
N GLU A 136 17.13 2.93 -0.65
CA GLU A 136 17.94 2.00 -1.42
C GLU A 136 18.59 0.93 -0.52
N LEU A 137 18.06 -0.31 -0.53
CA LEU A 137 18.60 -1.41 0.29
C LEU A 137 20.06 -1.81 -0.03
N GLN A 138 20.63 -1.27 -1.11
CA GLN A 138 22.01 -1.52 -1.52
C GLN A 138 23.01 -0.56 -0.86
N THR A 139 22.55 0.62 -0.43
CA THR A 139 23.35 1.57 0.35
C THR A 139 23.12 1.29 1.84
N ARG A 140 23.99 1.82 2.69
CA ARG A 140 23.84 1.70 4.16
C ARG A 140 24.63 2.77 4.88
N TRP A 141 24.28 2.98 6.14
CA TRP A 141 25.17 3.56 7.14
C TRP A 141 26.10 2.49 7.73
N ALA A 142 27.34 2.85 8.08
CA ALA A 142 28.21 1.97 8.86
C ALA A 142 29.23 2.73 9.71
N ALA A 143 29.25 2.38 11.01
CA ALA A 143 30.20 2.85 12.01
C ALA A 143 30.90 1.67 12.70
N GLN A 144 32.10 1.91 13.26
CA GLN A 144 32.87 0.88 13.95
C GLN A 144 32.86 1.09 15.47
N GLY A 145 32.63 0.02 16.21
CA GLY A 145 32.65 0.01 17.68
C GLY A 145 31.26 -0.19 18.28
N ASP A 146 31.23 -0.56 19.56
CA ASP A 146 29.99 -0.75 20.32
C ASP A 146 29.44 0.60 20.78
N GLY A 147 28.12 0.76 20.71
CA GLY A 147 27.44 1.98 21.14
C GLY A 147 27.43 3.10 20.10
N GLN A 148 27.77 2.80 18.84
CA GLN A 148 27.57 3.75 17.74
C GLN A 148 26.09 3.91 17.49
N TRP A 149 25.65 5.15 17.25
CA TRP A 149 24.25 5.50 17.16
C TRP A 149 23.94 6.36 15.95
N MET A 150 22.67 6.32 15.55
CA MET A 150 22.08 7.17 14.54
C MET A 150 20.77 7.74 15.09
N MET A 151 20.60 9.05 14.97
CA MET A 151 19.45 9.82 15.42
C MET A 151 18.69 10.35 14.21
N PHE A 152 17.37 10.17 14.22
CA PHE A 152 16.44 10.63 13.20
C PHE A 152 15.54 11.71 13.81
N ASP A 153 15.49 12.89 13.20
CA ASP A 153 14.56 13.97 13.55
C ASP A 153 13.32 13.88 12.66
N ILE A 154 12.15 13.70 13.26
CA ILE A 154 10.86 13.65 12.58
C ILE A 154 10.42 15.07 12.14
N GLY A 155 10.98 16.11 12.77
CA GLY A 155 10.68 17.52 12.50
C GLY A 155 9.49 18.05 13.29
N THR A 156 8.55 17.17 13.65
CA THR A 156 7.37 17.47 14.47
C THR A 156 7.22 16.46 15.60
N PHE A 157 6.32 16.73 16.55
CA PHE A 157 5.91 15.73 17.52
C PHE A 157 4.90 14.78 16.87
N ALA A 158 5.19 13.49 16.92
CA ALA A 158 4.36 12.43 16.37
C ALA A 158 4.24 11.27 17.35
N THR A 159 3.20 10.46 17.21
CA THR A 159 3.10 9.18 17.91
C THR A 159 3.94 8.16 17.17
N VAL A 160 4.87 7.51 17.87
CA VAL A 160 5.72 6.45 17.36
C VAL A 160 5.41 5.17 18.12
N ASN A 161 5.26 4.06 17.41
CA ASN A 161 5.04 2.73 18.00
C ASN A 161 5.79 1.61 17.26
N GLU A 162 6.49 1.95 16.19
CA GLU A 162 7.24 1.01 15.37
C GLU A 162 8.48 1.69 14.77
N VAL A 163 9.55 0.92 14.63
CA VAL A 163 10.68 1.25 13.75
C VAL A 163 10.97 0.04 12.88
N ALA A 164 11.00 0.24 11.56
CA ALA A 164 11.39 -0.79 10.59
C ALA A 164 12.86 -0.62 10.19
N ILE A 165 13.64 -1.71 10.19
CA ILE A 165 15.08 -1.68 9.85
C ILE A 165 15.41 -2.83 8.90
N ALA A 166 16.03 -2.51 7.76
CA ALA A 166 16.66 -3.50 6.90
C ALA A 166 18.15 -3.63 7.25
N TRP A 167 18.63 -4.86 7.45
CA TRP A 167 19.97 -5.11 7.97
C TRP A 167 20.94 -5.56 6.88
N PHE A 168 22.13 -4.93 6.83
CA PHE A 168 23.19 -5.39 5.94
C PHE A 168 23.61 -6.82 6.29
N LYS A 169 23.43 -7.76 5.35
CA LYS A 169 23.61 -9.20 5.55
C LYS A 169 22.69 -9.77 6.65
N GLY A 170 21.49 -9.21 6.79
CA GLY A 170 20.51 -9.58 7.81
C GLY A 170 19.98 -11.01 7.71
N ASP A 171 20.23 -11.71 6.62
CA ASP A 171 19.92 -13.13 6.40
C ASP A 171 21.05 -14.09 6.82
N THR A 172 22.23 -13.55 7.16
CA THR A 172 23.41 -14.34 7.54
C THR A 172 24.03 -13.91 8.86
N ARG A 173 23.54 -12.81 9.47
CA ARG A 173 24.05 -12.24 10.72
C ARG A 173 22.94 -11.61 11.52
N LYS A 174 23.07 -11.66 12.84
CA LYS A 174 22.26 -10.86 13.77
C LYS A 174 23.02 -9.64 14.23
N ALA A 175 22.28 -8.59 14.56
CA ALA A 175 22.79 -7.37 15.18
C ALA A 175 22.04 -7.10 16.48
N SER A 176 22.76 -6.84 17.56
CA SER A 176 22.19 -6.40 18.84
C SER A 176 22.06 -4.88 18.86
N PHE A 177 20.92 -4.36 19.30
CA PHE A 177 20.67 -2.93 19.28
C PHE A 177 19.59 -2.51 20.31
N THR A 178 19.53 -1.21 20.54
CA THR A 178 18.41 -0.55 21.23
C THR A 178 17.77 0.50 20.34
N LEU A 179 16.50 0.78 20.63
CA LEU A 179 15.78 1.94 20.13
C LEU A 179 15.39 2.82 21.31
N ASP A 180 15.73 4.10 21.22
CA ASP A 180 15.32 5.13 22.14
C ASP A 180 14.46 6.18 21.42
N VAL A 181 13.57 6.83 22.15
CA VAL A 181 12.82 7.99 21.65
C VAL A 181 13.02 9.20 22.55
N SER A 182 12.87 10.40 21.98
CA SER A 182 12.99 11.67 22.70
C SER A 182 12.09 12.74 22.10
N VAL A 183 11.65 13.69 22.92
CA VAL A 183 10.97 14.92 22.48
C VAL A 183 11.92 16.10 22.28
N ASP A 184 13.13 16.04 22.85
CA ASP A 184 14.06 17.17 22.92
C ASP A 184 15.48 16.86 22.39
N GLY A 185 15.75 15.60 22.03
CA GLY A 185 17.03 15.11 21.52
C GLY A 185 18.10 14.94 22.60
N LYS A 186 17.75 15.12 23.88
CA LYS A 186 18.70 15.11 25.01
C LYS A 186 18.36 14.06 26.04
N ASP A 187 17.09 14.02 26.45
CA ASP A 187 16.57 13.01 27.37
C ASP A 187 15.94 11.88 26.57
N TRP A 188 16.42 10.66 26.81
CA TRP A 188 16.11 9.48 26.00
C TRP A 188 15.39 8.43 26.82
N LYS A 189 14.34 7.85 26.23
CA LYS A 189 13.63 6.70 26.78
C LYS A 189 13.82 5.50 25.86
N GLU A 190 14.43 4.45 26.38
CA GLU A 190 14.50 3.16 25.70
C GLU A 190 13.09 2.58 25.53
N VAL A 191 12.76 2.18 24.30
CA VAL A 191 11.48 1.56 23.93
C VAL A 191 11.66 0.14 23.41
N PHE A 192 12.88 -0.22 22.99
CA PHE A 192 13.22 -1.57 22.54
C PHE A 192 14.68 -1.90 22.84
N SER A 193 14.95 -3.15 23.18
CA SER A 193 16.30 -3.73 23.29
C SER A 193 16.24 -5.19 22.82
N GLY A 194 17.06 -5.55 21.83
CA GLY A 194 17.02 -6.90 21.29
C GLY A 194 18.01 -7.14 20.16
N ASP A 195 17.75 -8.22 19.41
CA ASP A 195 18.55 -8.64 18.27
C ASP A 195 17.70 -8.66 17.00
N SER A 196 18.32 -8.39 15.85
CA SER A 196 17.71 -8.68 14.55
C SER A 196 17.53 -10.17 14.30
N SER A 197 16.66 -10.52 13.35
CA SER A 197 16.23 -11.91 13.13
C SER A 197 17.37 -12.82 12.65
N GLY A 198 18.29 -12.29 11.84
CA GLY A 198 19.27 -13.10 11.13
C GLY A 198 18.68 -13.91 9.97
N LYS A 199 17.50 -13.54 9.44
CA LYS A 199 16.75 -14.32 8.45
C LYS A 199 16.36 -13.57 7.17
N THR A 200 16.48 -12.25 7.12
CA THR A 200 16.04 -11.45 5.95
C THR A 200 16.94 -10.25 5.71
N GLN A 201 17.03 -9.80 4.46
CA GLN A 201 17.62 -8.51 4.09
C GLN A 201 16.55 -7.43 3.85
N ASP A 202 15.27 -7.80 3.87
CA ASP A 202 14.14 -6.87 3.87
C ASP A 202 13.97 -6.20 5.24
N PHE A 203 13.05 -5.24 5.32
CA PHE A 203 12.72 -4.57 6.57
C PHE A 203 12.18 -5.55 7.63
N GLU A 204 12.71 -5.42 8.84
CA GLU A 204 12.18 -6.04 10.05
C GLU A 204 11.50 -4.98 10.93
N SER A 205 10.28 -5.24 11.35
CA SER A 205 9.51 -4.36 12.24
C SER A 205 9.80 -4.61 13.71
N TYR A 206 10.08 -3.54 14.45
CA TYR A 206 10.26 -3.55 15.91
C TYR A 206 9.22 -2.64 16.56
N THR A 207 8.21 -3.25 17.19
CA THR A 207 7.06 -2.55 17.76
C THR A 207 7.18 -2.34 19.27
N PHE A 208 6.56 -1.29 19.77
CA PHE A 208 6.50 -0.90 21.19
C PHE A 208 5.21 -0.09 21.46
N SER A 209 4.93 0.23 22.73
CA SER A 209 3.73 1.01 23.07
C SER A 209 3.78 2.44 22.52
N ASP A 210 2.65 2.93 22.01
CA ASP A 210 2.48 4.31 21.52
C ASP A 210 3.14 5.35 22.44
N ILE A 211 4.00 6.16 21.85
CA ILE A 211 4.69 7.23 22.55
C ILE A 211 4.88 8.46 21.67
N THR A 212 4.57 9.64 22.21
CA THR A 212 4.88 10.90 21.54
C THR A 212 6.38 11.16 21.55
N ALA A 213 6.96 11.35 20.38
CA ALA A 213 8.37 11.68 20.19
C ALA A 213 8.56 12.63 19.00
N ARG A 214 9.73 13.26 18.96
CA ARG A 214 10.24 13.95 17.77
C ARG A 214 11.51 13.28 17.22
N TYR A 215 12.28 12.65 18.10
CA TYR A 215 13.52 12.00 17.76
C TYR A 215 13.44 10.51 18.05
N VAL A 216 13.99 9.71 17.13
CA VAL A 216 14.26 8.29 17.33
C VAL A 216 15.76 8.10 17.28
N ARG A 217 16.33 7.27 18.16
CA ARG A 217 17.75 6.91 18.12
C ARG A 217 17.90 5.40 18.08
N PHE A 218 18.63 4.95 17.08
CA PHE A 218 19.19 3.62 16.98
C PHE A 218 20.56 3.58 17.67
N THR A 219 20.84 2.55 18.49
CA THR A 219 22.20 2.28 19.01
C THR A 219 22.60 0.84 18.75
N GLY A 220 23.69 0.61 18.02
CA GLY A 220 24.20 -0.72 17.69
C GLY A 220 25.30 -1.19 18.63
N TYR A 221 25.28 -2.47 18.99
CA TYR A 221 26.31 -3.14 19.77
C TYR A 221 26.89 -4.26 18.89
N GLY A 222 28.14 -4.14 18.45
CA GLY A 222 28.78 -4.91 17.38
C GLY A 222 29.02 -6.40 17.66
N LYS A 223 28.16 -7.04 18.46
CA LYS A 223 28.15 -8.47 18.73
C LYS A 223 27.47 -9.20 17.56
N PHE A 224 28.25 -9.57 16.56
CA PHE A 224 27.83 -10.59 15.60
C PHE A 224 27.88 -11.96 16.28
N ILE A 225 26.76 -12.41 16.83
CA ILE A 225 26.59 -13.81 17.26
C ILE A 225 26.49 -14.68 16.00
N GLN A 226 27.50 -15.55 15.80
CA GLN A 226 27.49 -16.62 14.79
C GLN A 226 26.58 -17.76 15.22
#